data_AF-A0A836KHL1-F1
#
_entry.id   AF-A0A836KHL1-F1
#
_cell.length_a   1.000
_cell.length_b   1.000
_cell.length_c   1.000
_cell.angle_alpha   90.00
_cell.angle_beta   90.00
_cell.angle_gamma   90.00
#
_symmetry.space_group_name_H-M   'P 1'
#
loop_
_entity.id
_entity.type
_entity.pdbx_description
1 polymer ?
#
loop_
_entity_poly.entity_id
_entity_poly.type
_entity_poly.pdbx_seq_one_letter_code
_entity_poly.pdbx_strand_id
1 'polypeptide(L)'
;MTEELTKPIRVCVLACSYEGSDSELKEYEGDLIQTPQNYFCSEDENYTFHLELIRKATAYRQIRQLVMSGKFDVFYNQCDGAKDEDRAGVEVVEALEEFKVPYTGAIAKYYEMSKPDMKLVAHYYNIATARYAVLEAGDDIESLCRDLHFPCIIKHISGYSSVGMDKSCKVYDMVQLVDRAKRFMAEYQFALVEEFVSGDEATILACNDSTQPEGVRVFPPVQVTFPEGEDFKHFHLKWASYEGMKWTQVPKDDPAMEDMINIARSAFKRMMGGIGYGRIDVRIDRQNGNKVVFLEINPNCGIMYPYGQEGSADWILRLNKGFQQRDFVMLQVREAVARCRRERLLYVRRFDPVRGYHLRAMEDISIGTVIFNDECRPVRLCTKPFVLEHFSKEDYSDFQRNAWPVGLDGHFYALWDHDPAQWRAFNHSCAPNMAFAPMRSLNVVALRNIPKGEELTMDYRQFMDATMPGFQCHCGSEKCEGFVSPGSLANSPTATIVNQPTVALHHSIAVKLNPI
;
A
#
# COMPACT_ATOMS: atom_id res chain seq x y z
N MET A 1 -0.16 27.57 2.61
CA MET A 1 -1.33 28.38 3.05
C MET A 1 -1.94 27.67 4.23
N THR A 2 -1.77 28.23 5.41
CA THR A 2 -2.29 27.74 6.69
C THR A 2 -3.77 28.15 6.78
N GLU A 3 -4.68 27.22 6.48
CA GLU A 3 -6.03 27.32 7.05
C GLU A 3 -5.88 27.16 8.57
N GLU A 4 -6.32 28.16 9.34
CA GLU A 4 -6.44 28.02 10.80
C GLU A 4 -7.32 26.80 11.08
N LEU A 5 -6.72 25.77 11.69
CA LEU A 5 -7.46 24.61 12.18
C LEU A 5 -8.40 25.12 13.27
N THR A 6 -9.69 25.18 12.95
CA THR A 6 -10.73 25.69 13.87
C THR A 6 -10.87 24.84 15.14
N LYS A 7 -10.29 23.62 15.17
CA LYS A 7 -10.18 22.70 16.30
C LYS A 7 -8.92 21.81 16.18
N PRO A 8 -8.32 21.35 17.29
CA PRO A 8 -7.23 20.37 17.26
C PRO A 8 -7.64 19.07 16.56
N ILE A 9 -6.71 18.48 15.82
CA ILE A 9 -6.88 17.15 15.23
C ILE A 9 -6.75 16.10 16.34
N ARG A 10 -7.75 15.23 16.47
CA ARG A 10 -7.79 14.15 17.47
C ARG A 10 -7.18 12.89 16.89
N VAL A 11 -5.99 12.53 17.36
CA VAL A 11 -5.18 11.42 16.85
C VAL A 11 -5.27 10.23 17.80
N CYS A 12 -5.75 9.08 17.29
CA CYS A 12 -5.62 7.81 17.99
C CYS A 12 -4.31 7.15 17.58
N VAL A 13 -3.34 7.05 18.49
CA VAL A 13 -2.07 6.35 18.28
C VAL A 13 -2.30 4.88 18.59
N LEU A 14 -2.04 4.01 17.62
CA LEU A 14 -2.19 2.56 17.75
C LEU A 14 -0.80 1.94 17.87
N ALA A 15 -0.47 1.36 19.02
CA ALA A 15 0.81 0.70 19.24
C ALA A 15 0.62 -0.79 19.57
N CYS A 16 1.60 -1.63 19.22
CA CYS A 16 1.59 -3.05 19.56
C CYS A 16 1.50 -3.26 21.08
N SER A 17 0.58 -4.12 21.50
CA SER A 17 0.59 -4.67 22.86
C SER A 17 1.40 -5.95 22.90
N TYR A 18 2.31 -6.05 23.86
CA TYR A 18 3.02 -7.29 24.20
C TYR A 18 2.29 -8.13 25.27
N GLU A 19 1.08 -7.71 25.67
CA GLU A 19 0.29 -8.45 26.66
C GLU A 19 -0.15 -9.80 26.11
N GLY A 20 0.27 -10.88 26.78
CA GLY A 20 0.02 -12.24 26.33
C GLY A 20 0.90 -12.69 25.17
N SER A 21 1.88 -11.87 24.75
CA SER A 21 2.80 -12.22 23.66
C SER A 21 3.96 -13.12 24.13
N ASP A 22 4.35 -14.08 23.29
CA ASP A 22 5.53 -14.95 23.38
C ASP A 22 6.68 -14.52 22.46
N SER A 23 6.54 -13.39 21.76
CA SER A 23 7.60 -12.81 20.92
C SER A 23 8.90 -12.59 21.71
N GLU A 24 10.02 -13.00 21.11
CA GLU A 24 11.38 -12.74 21.63
C GLU A 24 11.68 -11.23 21.77
N LEU A 25 10.95 -10.36 21.07
CA LEU A 25 11.09 -8.91 21.16
C LEU A 25 10.55 -8.33 22.47
N LYS A 26 9.71 -9.08 23.19
CA LYS A 26 9.05 -8.61 24.42
C LYS A 26 10.04 -8.17 25.49
N GLU A 27 11.18 -8.85 25.61
CA GLU A 27 12.20 -8.50 26.60
C GLU A 27 12.93 -7.20 26.28
N TYR A 28 12.94 -6.80 25.01
CA TYR A 28 13.71 -5.64 24.52
C TYR A 28 12.82 -4.41 24.27
N GLU A 29 11.62 -4.63 23.75
CA GLU A 29 10.69 -3.57 23.35
C GLU A 29 9.37 -3.59 24.13
N GLY A 30 9.14 -4.57 25.01
CA GLY A 30 7.85 -4.76 25.69
C GLY A 30 7.36 -3.53 26.46
N ASP A 31 8.30 -2.75 27.00
CA ASP A 31 8.03 -1.52 27.75
C ASP A 31 8.22 -0.25 26.91
N LEU A 32 8.72 -0.36 25.66
CA LEU A 32 8.93 0.78 24.78
C LEU A 32 7.64 1.13 24.03
N ILE A 33 7.18 2.35 24.23
CA ILE A 33 5.98 2.86 23.55
C ILE A 33 6.41 3.79 22.41
N GLN A 34 6.23 3.31 21.19
CA GLN A 34 6.36 4.10 19.98
C GLN A 34 5.16 5.04 19.85
N THR A 35 5.34 6.33 20.11
CA THR A 35 4.26 7.32 20.07
C THR A 35 4.77 8.70 19.64
N PRO A 36 4.02 9.42 18.78
CA PRO A 36 4.27 10.83 18.53
C PRO A 36 4.39 11.67 19.79
N GLN A 37 3.71 11.31 20.89
CA GLN A 37 3.72 12.05 22.16
C GLN A 37 5.13 12.25 22.73
N ASN A 38 6.11 11.43 22.34
CA ASN A 38 7.51 11.59 22.71
C ASN A 38 8.15 12.88 22.16
N TYR A 39 7.56 13.49 21.13
CA TYR A 39 8.12 14.61 20.36
C TYR A 39 7.21 15.84 20.28
N PHE A 40 6.10 15.84 21.02
CA PHE A 40 5.14 16.94 21.10
C PHE A 40 5.14 17.49 22.53
N CYS A 41 5.00 18.81 22.68
CA CYS A 41 4.92 19.46 23.99
C CYS A 41 3.49 19.94 24.28
N SER A 42 3.26 20.39 25.51
CA SER A 42 1.95 20.93 25.94
C SER A 42 1.52 22.19 25.19
N GLU A 43 2.41 22.83 24.44
CA GLU A 43 2.15 24.03 23.63
C GLU A 43 1.63 23.68 22.21
N ASP A 44 1.64 22.40 21.82
CA ASP A 44 1.12 21.94 20.52
C ASP A 44 -0.42 21.84 20.53
N GLU A 45 -1.10 22.99 20.55
CA GLU A 45 -2.57 23.08 20.63
C GLU A 45 -3.32 22.55 19.39
N ASN A 46 -2.60 22.24 18.30
CA ASN A 46 -3.20 21.76 17.05
C ASN A 46 -3.49 20.25 17.03
N TYR A 47 -2.98 19.49 18.01
CA TYR A 47 -3.12 18.03 18.05
C TYR A 47 -3.45 17.53 19.46
N THR A 48 -4.29 16.51 19.54
CA THR A 48 -4.51 15.74 20.77
C THR A 48 -4.23 14.28 20.48
N PHE A 49 -3.46 13.61 21.34
CA PHE A 49 -3.06 12.22 21.15
C PHE A 49 -3.69 11.33 22.22
N HIS A 50 -4.25 10.21 21.78
CA HIS A 50 -4.74 9.13 22.62
C HIS A 50 -4.04 7.83 22.22
N LEU A 51 -3.27 7.25 23.13
CA LEU A 51 -2.59 5.98 22.90
C LEU A 51 -3.52 4.81 23.23
N GLU A 52 -3.64 3.88 22.29
CA GLU A 52 -4.28 2.57 22.49
C GLU A 52 -3.28 1.46 22.18
N LEU A 53 -3.18 0.48 23.09
CA LEU A 53 -2.37 -0.73 22.90
C LEU A 53 -3.22 -1.82 22.25
N ILE A 54 -2.80 -2.30 21.08
CA ILE A 54 -3.55 -3.25 20.26
C ILE A 54 -2.97 -4.65 20.40
N ARG A 55 -3.82 -5.62 20.76
CA ARG A 55 -3.45 -7.05 20.77
C ARG A 55 -3.85 -7.68 19.44
N LYS A 56 -2.97 -8.48 18.82
CA LYS A 56 -3.24 -9.15 17.54
C LYS A 56 -4.57 -9.91 17.56
N ALA A 57 -4.80 -10.70 18.60
CA ALA A 57 -6.00 -11.53 18.77
C ALA A 57 -7.33 -10.73 18.82
N THR A 58 -7.29 -9.44 19.18
CA THR A 58 -8.49 -8.60 19.31
C THR A 58 -8.47 -7.35 18.44
N ALA A 59 -7.49 -7.21 17.55
CA ALA A 59 -7.22 -6.02 16.78
C ALA A 59 -8.47 -5.48 16.05
N TYR A 60 -9.10 -6.30 15.21
CA TYR A 60 -10.31 -5.88 14.48
C TYR A 60 -11.42 -5.34 15.41
N ARG A 61 -11.67 -6.02 16.54
CA ARG A 61 -12.70 -5.59 17.51
C ARG A 61 -12.33 -4.27 18.17
N GLN A 62 -11.07 -4.10 18.57
CA GLN A 62 -10.58 -2.86 19.18
C GLN A 62 -10.69 -1.70 18.19
N ILE A 63 -10.22 -1.89 16.95
CA ILE A 63 -10.31 -0.86 15.90
C ILE A 63 -11.77 -0.48 15.63
N ARG A 64 -12.68 -1.45 15.50
CA ARG A 64 -14.12 -1.17 15.36
C ARG A 64 -14.66 -0.30 16.50
N GLN A 65 -14.32 -0.62 17.75
CA GLN A 65 -14.78 0.14 18.92
C GLN A 65 -14.23 1.57 18.91
N LEU A 66 -12.96 1.75 18.59
CA LEU A 66 -12.33 3.07 18.48
C LEU A 66 -12.97 3.90 17.37
N VAL A 67 -13.17 3.33 16.17
CA VAL A 67 -13.85 3.99 15.04
C VAL A 67 -15.28 4.40 15.41
N MET A 68 -16.07 3.46 15.92
CA MET A 68 -17.48 3.70 16.29
C MET A 68 -17.66 4.70 17.43
N SER A 69 -16.61 4.98 18.21
CA SER A 69 -16.66 6.00 19.27
C SER A 69 -16.84 7.44 18.73
N GLY A 70 -16.44 7.70 17.47
CA GLY A 70 -16.45 9.04 16.87
C GLY A 70 -15.47 10.04 17.51
N LYS A 71 -14.57 9.57 18.38
CA LYS A 71 -13.67 10.42 19.16
C LYS A 71 -12.42 10.89 18.40
N PHE A 72 -12.09 10.28 17.27
CA PHE A 72 -10.83 10.49 16.57
C PHE A 72 -11.05 10.91 15.12
N ASP A 73 -10.17 11.76 14.62
CA ASP A 73 -10.16 12.25 13.25
C ASP A 73 -9.19 11.44 12.37
N VAL A 74 -8.16 10.84 12.97
CA VAL A 74 -7.12 10.06 12.29
C VAL A 74 -6.51 9.02 13.22
N PHE A 75 -6.07 7.90 12.65
CA PHE A 75 -5.37 6.82 13.34
C PHE A 75 -3.88 6.85 12.97
N TYR A 76 -3.02 7.12 13.94
CA TYR A 76 -1.57 7.03 13.76
C TYR A 76 -1.12 5.60 14.06
N ASN A 77 -0.96 4.80 13.01
CA ASN A 77 -0.67 3.37 13.13
C ASN A 77 0.83 3.11 13.31
N GLN A 78 1.21 2.57 14.47
CA GLN A 78 2.54 2.08 14.84
C GLN A 78 2.53 0.57 15.09
N CYS A 79 1.46 -0.13 14.70
CA CYS A 79 1.45 -1.58 14.73
C CYS A 79 2.28 -2.11 13.56
N ASP A 80 3.38 -2.79 13.89
CA ASP A 80 4.42 -3.25 12.96
C ASP A 80 4.64 -4.77 13.01
N GLY A 81 3.76 -5.52 13.68
CA GLY A 81 3.87 -6.97 13.79
C GLY A 81 3.78 -7.69 12.45
N ALA A 82 4.63 -8.70 12.24
CA ALA A 82 4.54 -9.54 11.05
C ALA A 82 3.40 -10.56 11.14
N LYS A 83 2.99 -11.16 10.01
CA LYS A 83 1.98 -12.23 9.96
C LYS A 83 2.31 -13.41 10.87
N ASP A 84 3.56 -13.81 10.93
CA ASP A 84 4.11 -14.91 11.74
C ASP A 84 4.27 -14.55 13.24
N GLU A 85 4.24 -13.26 13.59
CA GLU A 85 4.33 -12.84 14.98
C GLU A 85 2.97 -12.85 15.68
N ASP A 86 2.95 -12.70 16.99
CA ASP A 86 1.73 -12.57 17.80
C ASP A 86 1.42 -11.11 18.19
N ARG A 87 2.19 -10.16 17.65
CA ARG A 87 2.01 -8.71 17.79
C ARG A 87 1.12 -8.15 16.68
N ALA A 88 0.41 -7.08 16.99
CA ALA A 88 -0.56 -6.52 16.07
C ALA A 88 0.12 -5.93 14.81
N GLY A 89 -0.46 -6.19 13.64
CA GLY A 89 0.15 -5.86 12.36
C GLY A 89 -0.85 -5.57 11.25
N VAL A 90 -0.79 -6.36 10.17
CA VAL A 90 -1.62 -6.19 8.97
C VAL A 90 -3.12 -6.15 9.26
N GLU A 91 -3.61 -6.89 10.25
CA GLU A 91 -5.04 -6.94 10.60
C GLU A 91 -5.56 -5.60 11.15
N VAL A 92 -4.68 -4.76 11.72
CA VAL A 92 -5.02 -3.38 12.08
C VAL A 92 -5.25 -2.55 10.83
N VAL A 93 -4.37 -2.69 9.83
CA VAL A 93 -4.48 -1.98 8.55
C VAL A 93 -5.73 -2.40 7.79
N GLU A 94 -6.00 -3.70 7.71
CA GLU A 94 -7.22 -4.24 7.08
C GLU A 94 -8.49 -3.71 7.74
N ALA A 95 -8.53 -3.65 9.07
CA ALA A 95 -9.66 -3.08 9.79
C ALA A 95 -9.84 -1.59 9.48
N LEU A 96 -8.77 -0.79 9.51
CA LEU A 96 -8.81 0.65 9.20
C LEU A 96 -9.28 0.91 7.75
N GLU A 97 -8.83 0.10 6.79
CA GLU A 97 -9.28 0.16 5.39
C GLU A 97 -10.77 -0.18 5.26
N GLU A 98 -11.23 -1.24 5.92
CA GLU A 98 -12.64 -1.65 5.89
C GLU A 98 -13.57 -0.58 6.48
N PHE A 99 -13.13 0.09 7.55
CA PHE A 99 -13.87 1.18 8.18
C PHE A 99 -13.73 2.53 7.47
N LYS A 100 -12.86 2.63 6.45
CA LYS A 100 -12.66 3.84 5.62
C LYS A 100 -12.35 5.09 6.43
N VAL A 101 -11.49 4.94 7.43
CA VAL A 101 -11.03 6.04 8.29
C VAL A 101 -9.63 6.50 7.87
N PRO A 102 -9.23 7.76 8.16
CA PRO A 102 -7.87 8.22 7.89
C PRO A 102 -6.85 7.49 8.77
N TYR A 103 -5.79 6.94 8.18
CA TYR A 103 -4.69 6.34 8.93
C TYR A 103 -3.31 6.52 8.26
N THR A 104 -2.26 6.49 9.07
CA THR A 104 -0.85 6.60 8.63
C THR A 104 -0.26 5.25 8.27
N GLY A 105 0.83 5.24 7.50
CA GLY A 105 1.53 4.02 7.08
C GLY A 105 1.01 3.40 5.79
N ALA A 106 1.48 2.19 5.49
CA ALA A 106 1.18 1.44 4.29
C ALA A 106 -0.26 0.90 4.28
N ILE A 107 -0.78 0.62 3.08
CA ILE A 107 -2.01 -0.17 2.89
C ILE A 107 -1.71 -1.68 3.03
N ALA A 108 -2.73 -2.49 3.29
CA ALA A 108 -2.59 -3.93 3.54
C ALA A 108 -1.86 -4.64 2.38
N LYS A 109 -2.13 -4.21 1.13
CA LYS A 109 -1.46 -4.72 -0.08
C LYS A 109 0.08 -4.61 -0.02
N TYR A 110 0.60 -3.56 0.60
CA TYR A 110 2.03 -3.26 0.65
C TYR A 110 2.67 -3.49 2.01
N TYR A 111 1.92 -4.05 2.97
CA TYR A 111 2.39 -4.20 4.34
C TYR A 111 3.50 -5.23 4.47
N GLU A 112 3.40 -6.35 3.75
CA GLU A 112 4.36 -7.45 3.79
C GLU A 112 4.63 -8.02 2.39
N MET A 113 5.43 -7.30 1.61
CA MET A 113 6.01 -7.85 0.39
C MET A 113 7.17 -8.79 0.74
N SER A 114 7.33 -9.90 0.02
CA SER A 114 8.48 -10.80 0.23
C SER A 114 9.75 -10.19 -0.38
N LYS A 115 10.93 -10.53 0.16
CA LYS A 115 12.23 -10.14 -0.44
C LYS A 115 12.38 -10.65 -1.88
N PRO A 116 11.98 -11.89 -2.24
CA PRO A 116 11.91 -12.32 -3.64
C PRO A 116 11.05 -11.41 -4.52
N ASP A 117 9.86 -11.00 -4.06
CA ASP A 117 9.00 -10.07 -4.81
C ASP A 117 9.64 -8.67 -4.94
N MET A 118 10.25 -8.17 -3.87
CA MET A 118 11.01 -6.91 -3.91
C MET A 118 12.14 -6.98 -4.95
N LYS A 119 12.85 -8.11 -5.04
CA LYS A 119 13.91 -8.33 -6.04
C LYS A 119 13.38 -8.46 -7.45
N LEU A 120 12.23 -9.10 -7.64
CA LEU A 120 11.53 -9.15 -8.93
C LEU A 120 11.17 -7.73 -9.41
N VAL A 121 10.57 -6.93 -8.53
CA VAL A 121 10.29 -5.51 -8.81
C VAL A 121 11.59 -4.75 -9.08
N ALA A 122 12.62 -4.97 -8.27
CA ALA A 122 13.92 -4.32 -8.43
C ALA A 122 14.54 -4.59 -9.82
N HIS A 123 14.47 -5.83 -10.31
CA HIS A 123 14.94 -6.22 -11.63
C HIS A 123 14.26 -5.41 -12.75
N TYR A 124 12.91 -5.38 -12.76
CA TYR A 124 12.16 -4.68 -13.81
C TYR A 124 12.26 -3.14 -13.74
N TYR A 125 12.68 -2.60 -12.59
CA TYR A 125 12.87 -1.17 -12.39
C TYR A 125 14.35 -0.75 -12.26
N ASN A 126 15.29 -1.61 -12.67
CA ASN A 126 16.73 -1.34 -12.67
C ASN A 126 17.28 -0.89 -11.31
N ILE A 127 16.73 -1.42 -10.21
CA ILE A 127 17.27 -1.25 -8.86
C ILE A 127 18.27 -2.38 -8.63
N ALA A 128 19.53 -2.04 -8.38
CA ALA A 128 20.58 -3.04 -8.15
C ALA A 128 20.33 -3.82 -6.85
N THR A 129 20.34 -5.15 -6.92
CA THR A 129 20.27 -6.06 -5.77
C THR A 129 21.39 -7.10 -5.86
N ALA A 130 21.73 -7.74 -4.73
CA ALA A 130 22.67 -8.85 -4.72
C ALA A 130 22.12 -10.03 -5.53
N ARG A 131 23.01 -10.76 -6.23
CA ARG A 131 22.64 -12.05 -6.82
C ARG A 131 22.17 -12.98 -5.72
N TYR A 132 21.19 -13.80 -6.04
CA TYR A 132 20.48 -14.57 -5.03
C TYR A 132 19.91 -15.86 -5.60
N ALA A 133 19.60 -16.79 -4.70
CA ALA A 133 18.79 -17.98 -4.94
C ALA A 133 17.73 -18.08 -3.86
N VAL A 134 16.55 -18.59 -4.20
CA VAL A 134 15.51 -18.96 -3.24
C VAL A 134 15.48 -20.48 -3.20
N LEU A 135 15.55 -21.03 -1.99
CA LEU A 135 15.62 -22.46 -1.76
C LEU A 135 14.39 -22.93 -0.98
N GLU A 136 13.90 -24.12 -1.32
CA GLU A 136 12.88 -24.87 -0.60
C GLU A 136 13.30 -26.34 -0.39
N ALA A 137 12.53 -27.06 0.43
CA ALA A 137 12.81 -28.46 0.74
C ALA A 137 12.73 -29.34 -0.52
N GLY A 138 13.83 -30.03 -0.85
CA GLY A 138 13.94 -30.90 -2.02
C GLY A 138 14.83 -30.35 -3.13
N ASP A 139 15.23 -29.08 -3.04
CA ASP A 139 16.14 -28.46 -4.00
C ASP A 139 17.56 -29.05 -3.97
N ASP A 140 18.18 -29.09 -5.16
CA ASP A 140 19.63 -29.25 -5.30
C ASP A 140 20.33 -27.91 -5.02
N ILE A 141 20.64 -27.68 -3.75
CA ILE A 141 21.25 -26.45 -3.23
C ILE A 141 22.57 -26.13 -3.96
N GLU A 142 23.43 -27.14 -4.19
CA GLU A 142 24.73 -26.92 -4.83
C GLU A 142 24.58 -26.48 -6.28
N SER A 143 23.59 -27.04 -6.99
CA SER A 143 23.28 -26.63 -8.35
C SER A 143 22.69 -25.21 -8.41
N LEU A 144 21.73 -24.88 -7.55
CA LEU A 144 21.06 -23.57 -7.56
C LEU A 144 21.98 -22.43 -7.10
N CYS A 145 22.92 -22.70 -6.20
CA CYS A 145 23.85 -21.70 -5.68
C CYS A 145 25.22 -21.69 -6.37
N ARG A 146 25.42 -22.48 -7.44
CA ARG A 146 26.73 -22.67 -8.09
C ARG A 146 27.40 -21.36 -8.53
N ASP A 147 26.61 -20.42 -9.05
CA ASP A 147 27.11 -19.17 -9.62
C ASP A 147 27.15 -18.01 -8.62
N LEU A 148 26.87 -18.29 -7.33
CA LEU A 148 27.01 -17.31 -6.26
C LEU A 148 28.46 -17.24 -5.77
N HIS A 149 28.95 -16.02 -5.53
CA HIS A 149 30.26 -15.79 -4.93
C HIS A 149 30.16 -15.65 -3.42
N PHE A 150 31.06 -16.31 -2.71
CA PHE A 150 31.19 -16.24 -1.27
C PHE A 150 31.96 -14.98 -0.82
N PRO A 151 31.65 -14.42 0.36
CA PRO A 151 30.65 -14.91 1.33
C PRO A 151 29.21 -14.72 0.84
N CYS A 152 28.33 -15.61 1.29
CA CYS A 152 26.88 -15.51 1.08
C CYS A 152 26.18 -15.29 2.42
N ILE A 153 24.95 -14.79 2.39
CA ILE A 153 24.11 -14.60 3.57
C ILE A 153 22.74 -15.25 3.36
N ILE A 154 22.32 -16.01 4.37
CA ILE A 154 21.04 -16.72 4.41
C ILE A 154 20.04 -15.90 5.23
N LYS A 155 18.89 -15.61 4.64
CA LYS A 155 17.87 -14.72 5.21
C LYS A 155 16.49 -15.37 5.12
N HIS A 156 15.61 -14.95 6.03
CA HIS A 156 14.19 -15.17 5.89
C HIS A 156 13.64 -14.41 4.67
N ILE A 157 12.64 -14.98 3.99
CA ILE A 157 12.01 -14.36 2.81
C ILE A 157 11.19 -13.11 3.19
N SER A 158 10.67 -13.02 4.41
CA SER A 158 10.03 -11.82 4.97
C SER A 158 11.08 -10.84 5.53
N GLY A 159 10.79 -9.53 5.50
CA GLY A 159 11.71 -8.47 5.91
C GLY A 159 11.79 -8.14 7.41
N TYR A 160 10.91 -8.70 8.24
CA TYR A 160 10.73 -8.21 9.62
C TYR A 160 11.78 -8.72 10.62
N SER A 161 12.16 -7.84 11.57
CA SER A 161 13.00 -8.05 12.78
C SER A 161 14.27 -8.89 12.70
N SER A 162 14.79 -9.18 11.49
CA SER A 162 15.91 -10.12 11.31
C SER A 162 15.64 -11.48 11.97
N VAL A 163 14.38 -11.94 11.94
CA VAL A 163 13.96 -13.24 12.48
C VAL A 163 14.81 -14.35 11.88
N GLY A 164 15.26 -15.28 12.74
CA GLY A 164 16.11 -16.41 12.37
C GLY A 164 17.56 -16.03 11.99
N MET A 165 17.95 -14.76 12.05
CA MET A 165 19.30 -14.32 11.66
C MET A 165 20.25 -14.22 12.85
N ASP A 166 21.33 -15.00 12.78
CA ASP A 166 22.50 -14.93 13.64
C ASP A 166 23.79 -14.83 12.80
N LYS A 167 24.95 -14.84 13.45
CA LYS A 167 26.24 -14.78 12.74
C LYS A 167 26.47 -15.95 11.78
N SER A 168 25.91 -17.12 12.07
CA SER A 168 26.04 -18.33 11.23
C SER A 168 25.27 -18.22 9.91
N CYS A 169 24.38 -17.24 9.77
CA CYS A 169 23.73 -16.94 8.49
C CYS A 169 24.70 -16.44 7.43
N LYS A 170 25.86 -15.89 7.82
CA LYS A 170 26.90 -15.52 6.86
C LYS A 170 27.84 -16.71 6.67
N VAL A 171 27.80 -17.28 5.47
CA VAL A 171 28.51 -18.50 5.09
C VAL A 171 29.63 -18.19 4.11
N TYR A 172 30.75 -18.91 4.24
CA TYR A 172 31.97 -18.62 3.49
C TYR A 172 32.30 -19.67 2.41
N ASP A 173 31.58 -20.77 2.38
CA ASP A 173 31.74 -21.84 1.40
C ASP A 173 30.43 -22.63 1.22
N MET A 174 30.41 -23.49 0.19
CA MET A 174 29.23 -24.29 -0.16
C MET A 174 28.81 -25.28 0.94
N VAL A 175 29.77 -25.80 1.72
CA VAL A 175 29.47 -26.76 2.78
C VAL A 175 28.69 -26.06 3.90
N GLN A 176 29.15 -24.88 4.33
CA GLN A 176 28.45 -24.03 5.30
C GLN A 176 27.08 -23.60 4.79
N LEU A 177 26.99 -23.23 3.50
CA LEU A 177 25.72 -22.85 2.85
C LEU A 177 24.70 -23.99 2.93
N VAL A 178 25.08 -25.20 2.50
CA VAL A 178 24.20 -26.37 2.49
C VAL A 178 23.72 -26.71 3.91
N ASP A 179 24.61 -26.72 4.90
CA ASP A 179 24.24 -26.99 6.30
C ASP A 179 23.25 -25.95 6.83
N ARG A 180 23.60 -24.66 6.70
CA ARG A 180 22.77 -23.57 7.24
C ARG A 180 21.43 -23.47 6.52
N ALA A 181 21.39 -23.59 5.19
CA ALA A 181 20.17 -23.51 4.41
C ALA A 181 19.20 -24.65 4.78
N LYS A 182 19.68 -25.88 4.96
CA LYS A 182 18.83 -27.00 5.41
C LYS A 182 18.20 -26.75 6.77
N ARG A 183 18.98 -26.27 7.74
CA ARG A 183 18.45 -25.90 9.07
C ARG A 183 17.43 -24.77 8.97
N PHE A 184 17.72 -23.75 8.17
CA PHE A 184 16.85 -22.59 7.98
C PHE A 184 15.50 -23.00 7.34
N MET A 185 15.51 -23.83 6.30
CA MET A 185 14.28 -24.32 5.65
C MET A 185 13.49 -25.28 6.54
N ALA A 186 14.14 -26.05 7.42
CA ALA A 186 13.44 -26.90 8.38
C ALA A 186 12.62 -26.08 9.40
N GLU A 187 13.03 -24.84 9.66
CA GLU A 187 12.36 -23.93 10.59
C GLU A 187 11.34 -23.02 9.87
N TYR A 188 11.72 -22.46 8.71
CA TYR A 188 10.97 -21.38 8.03
C TYR A 188 10.44 -21.74 6.64
N GLN A 189 10.52 -23.01 6.24
CA GLN A 189 10.15 -23.55 4.93
C GLN A 189 11.03 -23.09 3.75
N PHE A 190 11.47 -21.83 3.73
CA PHE A 190 12.26 -21.23 2.66
C PHE A 190 13.55 -20.59 3.17
N ALA A 191 14.58 -20.56 2.33
CA ALA A 191 15.80 -19.80 2.58
C ALA A 191 16.14 -18.91 1.39
N LEU A 192 16.29 -17.61 1.62
CA LEU A 192 16.85 -16.69 0.65
C LEU A 192 18.37 -16.64 0.84
N VAL A 193 19.13 -17.07 -0.17
CA VAL A 193 20.59 -16.98 -0.18
C VAL A 193 20.99 -15.81 -1.08
N GLU A 194 21.80 -14.88 -0.55
CA GLU A 194 22.31 -13.75 -1.32
C GLU A 194 23.83 -13.69 -1.25
N GLU A 195 24.47 -13.17 -2.30
CA GLU A 195 25.86 -12.74 -2.19
C GLU A 195 25.98 -11.62 -1.13
N PHE A 196 26.91 -11.79 -0.21
CA PHE A 196 27.14 -10.81 0.84
C PHE A 196 27.92 -9.62 0.27
N VAL A 197 27.23 -8.49 0.10
CA VAL A 197 27.86 -7.23 -0.31
C VAL A 197 28.65 -6.68 0.87
N SER A 198 29.97 -6.59 0.72
CA SER A 198 30.84 -5.99 1.75
C SER A 198 30.87 -4.46 1.61
N GLY A 199 31.18 -3.75 2.70
CA GLY A 199 31.24 -2.30 2.74
C GLY A 199 30.22 -1.71 3.71
N ASP A 200 29.80 -0.46 3.48
CA ASP A 200 28.96 0.27 4.42
C ASP A 200 27.50 -0.21 4.35
N GLU A 201 26.78 -0.09 5.45
CA GLU A 201 25.33 -0.30 5.49
C GLU A 201 24.65 1.04 5.79
N ALA A 202 23.76 1.46 4.89
CA ALA A 202 23.02 2.71 4.99
C ALA A 202 21.52 2.45 4.92
N THR A 203 20.75 3.38 5.46
CA THR A 203 19.30 3.30 5.51
C THR A 203 18.69 4.66 5.21
N ILE A 204 17.60 4.64 4.44
CA ILE A 204 16.94 5.80 3.89
C ILE A 204 15.46 5.73 4.21
N LEU A 205 14.89 6.79 4.79
CA LEU A 205 13.46 6.91 4.97
C LEU A 205 12.87 7.56 3.71
N ALA A 206 11.76 7.04 3.23
CA ALA A 206 10.96 7.67 2.20
C ALA A 206 9.50 7.71 2.65
N CYS A 207 8.78 8.76 2.26
CA CYS A 207 7.36 8.87 2.52
C CYS A 207 6.63 9.66 1.42
N ASN A 208 5.31 9.49 1.40
CA ASN A 208 4.44 10.32 0.56
C ASN A 208 4.54 11.78 1.02
N ASP A 209 4.77 12.68 0.08
CA ASP A 209 4.66 14.12 0.27
C ASP A 209 4.32 14.78 -1.06
N SER A 210 3.07 15.22 -1.22
CA SER A 210 2.61 15.84 -2.46
C SER A 210 3.32 17.15 -2.82
N THR A 211 4.09 17.73 -1.89
CA THR A 211 4.88 18.95 -2.12
C THR A 211 6.25 18.68 -2.74
N GLN A 212 6.65 17.40 -2.84
CA GLN A 212 7.96 16.99 -3.35
C GLN A 212 7.87 16.43 -4.78
N PRO A 213 9.00 16.40 -5.52
CA PRO A 213 9.05 15.77 -6.83
C PRO A 213 8.46 14.35 -6.80
N GLU A 214 7.61 14.06 -7.78
CA GLU A 214 6.93 12.77 -7.92
C GLU A 214 6.04 12.37 -6.71
N GLY A 215 5.72 13.32 -5.82
CA GLY A 215 4.94 13.07 -4.61
C GLY A 215 5.69 12.30 -3.52
N VAL A 216 7.03 12.27 -3.57
CA VAL A 216 7.86 11.49 -2.64
C VAL A 216 8.93 12.35 -1.99
N ARG A 217 8.92 12.38 -0.65
CA ARG A 217 10.04 12.88 0.15
C ARG A 217 10.99 11.74 0.45
N VAL A 218 12.26 11.93 0.08
CA VAL A 218 13.37 11.04 0.48
C VAL A 218 14.25 11.80 1.46
N PHE A 219 14.53 11.21 2.62
CA PHE A 219 15.32 11.83 3.67
C PHE A 219 16.82 11.57 3.47
N PRO A 220 17.71 12.44 3.99
CA PRO A 220 19.15 12.17 3.97
C PRO A 220 19.47 10.82 4.65
N PRO A 221 20.29 9.95 4.02
CA PRO A 221 20.62 8.65 4.58
C PRO A 221 21.37 8.79 5.91
N VAL A 222 21.22 7.76 6.74
CA VAL A 222 22.15 7.49 7.85
C VAL A 222 22.84 6.16 7.59
N GLN A 223 24.08 6.05 8.04
CA GLN A 223 24.87 4.83 7.99
C GLN A 223 25.19 4.34 9.39
N VAL A 224 25.28 3.02 9.53
CA VAL A 224 25.67 2.37 10.78
C VAL A 224 27.17 2.07 10.75
N THR A 225 27.86 2.40 11.84
CA THR A 225 29.18 1.88 12.14
C THR A 225 29.01 0.69 13.08
N PHE A 226 29.43 -0.48 12.60
CA PHE A 226 29.39 -1.72 13.36
C PHE A 226 30.52 -1.79 14.40
N PRO A 227 30.29 -2.45 15.54
CA PRO A 227 31.37 -2.75 16.48
C PRO A 227 32.39 -3.73 15.87
N GLU A 228 33.58 -3.79 16.46
CA GLU A 228 34.66 -4.66 15.98
C GLU A 228 34.20 -6.13 15.91
N GLY A 229 34.43 -6.77 14.76
CA GLY A 229 34.04 -8.15 14.51
C GLY A 229 32.60 -8.34 14.00
N GLU A 230 31.85 -7.26 13.80
CA GLU A 230 30.53 -7.28 13.15
C GLU A 230 30.55 -6.54 11.81
N ASP A 231 29.81 -7.04 10.82
CA ASP A 231 29.66 -6.36 9.53
C ASP A 231 28.27 -6.47 8.88
N PHE A 232 27.27 -6.92 9.63
CA PHE A 232 25.86 -6.86 9.26
C PHE A 232 24.94 -6.91 10.49
N LYS A 233 23.71 -6.43 10.35
CA LYS A 233 22.71 -6.52 11.42
C LYS A 233 22.12 -7.93 11.52
N HIS A 234 22.28 -8.56 12.68
CA HIS A 234 21.59 -9.79 13.08
C HIS A 234 20.75 -9.54 14.35
N PHE A 235 19.88 -10.48 14.73
CA PHE A 235 18.90 -10.29 15.80
C PHE A 235 19.53 -9.79 17.11
N HIS A 236 20.54 -10.51 17.62
CA HIS A 236 21.23 -10.14 18.86
C HIS A 236 21.87 -8.74 18.81
N LEU A 237 22.46 -8.34 17.67
CA LEU A 237 23.05 -7.01 17.54
C LEU A 237 21.98 -5.91 17.52
N LYS A 238 20.81 -6.18 16.92
CA LYS A 238 19.69 -5.24 16.87
C LYS A 238 19.04 -5.02 18.23
N TRP A 239 18.88 -6.08 19.02
CA TRP A 239 18.00 -6.06 20.20
C TRP A 239 18.74 -6.18 21.54
N ALA A 240 19.80 -6.99 21.61
CA ALA A 240 20.45 -7.31 22.88
C ALA A 240 21.74 -6.50 23.15
N SER A 241 22.50 -6.13 22.11
CA SER A 241 23.81 -5.46 22.25
C SER A 241 23.87 -4.10 21.55
N TYR A 242 22.76 -3.35 21.58
CA TYR A 242 22.58 -2.08 20.85
C TYR A 242 23.67 -1.03 21.10
N GLU A 243 24.33 -1.08 22.27
CA GLU A 243 25.37 -0.14 22.73
C GLU A 243 26.59 0.00 21.78
N GLY A 244 26.82 -0.98 20.89
CA GLY A 244 27.96 -0.98 19.96
C GLY A 244 27.73 -0.26 18.62
N MET A 245 26.48 -0.02 18.22
CA MET A 245 26.18 0.58 16.92
C MET A 245 26.13 2.11 16.99
N LYS A 246 26.85 2.77 16.08
CA LYS A 246 26.84 4.23 15.97
C LYS A 246 26.21 4.65 14.66
N TRP A 247 25.22 5.55 14.74
CA TRP A 247 24.55 6.09 13.56
C TRP A 247 25.09 7.47 13.24
N THR A 248 25.47 7.67 11.98
CA THR A 248 25.93 8.96 11.46
C THR A 248 25.22 9.31 10.17
N GLN A 249 25.01 10.60 9.93
CA GLN A 249 24.45 11.06 8.66
C GLN A 249 25.51 10.87 7.57
N VAL A 250 25.10 10.30 6.43
CA VAL A 250 25.99 10.15 5.28
C VAL A 250 26.39 11.54 4.76
N PRO A 251 27.68 11.81 4.47
CA PRO A 251 28.12 13.08 3.92
C PRO A 251 27.37 13.46 2.64
N LYS A 252 27.06 14.75 2.46
CA LYS A 252 26.30 15.24 1.29
C LYS A 252 27.03 15.04 -0.03
N ASP A 253 28.36 14.97 0.02
CA ASP A 253 29.28 14.77 -1.10
C ASP A 253 29.70 13.30 -1.28
N ASP A 254 29.07 12.36 -0.55
CA ASP A 254 29.33 10.93 -0.73
C ASP A 254 28.99 10.49 -2.17
N PRO A 255 29.89 9.79 -2.87
CA PRO A 255 29.67 9.37 -4.25
C PRO A 255 28.46 8.44 -4.44
N ALA A 256 28.00 7.76 -3.39
CA ALA A 256 26.82 6.88 -3.41
C ALA A 256 25.50 7.63 -3.15
N MET A 257 25.54 8.93 -2.81
CA MET A 257 24.36 9.68 -2.36
C MET A 257 23.23 9.70 -3.41
N GLU A 258 23.57 9.99 -4.67
CA GLU A 258 22.56 10.08 -5.74
C GLU A 258 21.86 8.73 -5.96
N ASP A 259 22.63 7.64 -6.02
CA ASP A 259 22.10 6.28 -6.17
C ASP A 259 21.20 5.88 -4.99
N MET A 260 21.60 6.18 -3.75
CA MET A 260 20.78 5.92 -2.57
C MET A 260 19.42 6.63 -2.65
N ILE A 261 19.40 7.91 -3.05
CA ILE A 261 18.18 8.69 -3.15
C ILE A 261 17.29 8.18 -4.28
N ASN A 262 17.87 7.81 -5.42
CA ASN A 262 17.13 7.29 -6.58
C ASN A 262 16.54 5.89 -6.31
N ILE A 263 17.33 5.00 -5.69
CA ILE A 263 16.88 3.68 -5.25
C ILE A 263 15.74 3.83 -4.24
N ALA A 264 15.90 4.68 -3.21
CA ALA A 264 14.88 4.87 -2.19
C ALA A 264 13.55 5.37 -2.77
N ARG A 265 13.61 6.37 -3.67
CA ARG A 265 12.41 6.89 -4.37
C ARG A 265 11.75 5.80 -5.22
N SER A 266 12.54 5.08 -6.03
CA SER A 266 12.02 4.04 -6.91
C SER A 266 11.42 2.88 -6.10
N ALA A 267 12.14 2.35 -5.11
CA ALA A 267 11.65 1.30 -4.23
C ALA A 267 10.34 1.69 -3.55
N PHE A 268 10.26 2.88 -2.93
CA PHE A 268 9.03 3.35 -2.28
C PHE A 268 7.85 3.46 -3.26
N LYS A 269 8.05 4.00 -4.47
CA LYS A 269 6.98 4.10 -5.47
C LYS A 269 6.53 2.76 -6.01
N ARG A 270 7.47 1.85 -6.29
CA ARG A 270 7.20 0.60 -7.01
C ARG A 270 6.79 -0.56 -6.09
N MET A 271 7.33 -0.60 -4.88
CA MET A 271 7.09 -1.69 -3.92
C MET A 271 6.03 -1.32 -2.88
N MET A 272 5.86 -0.03 -2.57
CA MET A 272 4.85 0.46 -1.63
C MET A 272 3.77 1.36 -2.25
N GLY A 273 3.77 1.49 -3.58
CA GLY A 273 2.82 2.32 -4.30
C GLY A 273 2.90 3.82 -3.98
N GLY A 274 3.98 4.28 -3.34
CA GLY A 274 4.11 5.67 -2.90
C GLY A 274 3.15 6.06 -1.76
N ILE A 275 2.66 5.09 -0.98
CA ILE A 275 1.70 5.31 0.12
C ILE A 275 2.40 5.16 1.47
N GLY A 276 2.09 6.07 2.40
CA GLY A 276 2.60 6.02 3.77
C GLY A 276 4.08 6.39 3.86
N TYR A 277 4.85 5.52 4.51
CA TYR A 277 6.30 5.64 4.70
C TYR A 277 6.95 4.27 4.77
N GLY A 278 8.22 4.19 4.40
CA GLY A 278 9.02 2.98 4.53
C GLY A 278 10.51 3.26 4.62
N ARG A 279 11.23 2.35 5.28
CA ARG A 279 12.68 2.40 5.41
C ARG A 279 13.35 1.49 4.40
N ILE A 280 14.18 2.06 3.55
CA ILE A 280 14.95 1.36 2.53
C ILE A 280 16.35 1.10 3.08
N ASP A 281 16.73 -0.17 3.15
CA ASP A 281 18.06 -0.58 3.59
C ASP A 281 18.92 -0.94 2.38
N VAL A 282 20.16 -0.45 2.37
CA VAL A 282 21.12 -0.64 1.28
C VAL A 282 22.51 -0.95 1.82
N ARG A 283 23.33 -1.60 1.00
CA ARG A 283 24.79 -1.64 1.19
C ARG A 283 25.51 -0.87 0.11
N ILE A 284 26.66 -0.30 0.47
CA ILE A 284 27.52 0.44 -0.45
C ILE A 284 28.81 -0.35 -0.61
N ASP A 285 29.01 -0.89 -1.82
CA ASP A 285 30.23 -1.59 -2.17
C ASP A 285 31.34 -0.58 -2.48
N ARG A 286 32.07 -0.19 -1.44
CA ARG A 286 33.18 0.77 -1.53
C ARG A 286 34.35 0.27 -2.38
N GLN A 287 34.48 -1.04 -2.55
CA GLN A 287 35.58 -1.64 -3.32
C GLN A 287 35.27 -1.66 -4.82
N ASN A 288 33.99 -1.80 -5.18
CA ASN A 288 33.53 -1.86 -6.56
C ASN A 288 32.82 -0.56 -6.98
N GLY A 289 33.52 0.57 -6.83
CA GLY A 289 33.08 1.85 -7.39
C GLY A 289 31.95 2.54 -6.64
N ASN A 290 31.74 2.25 -5.35
CA ASN A 290 30.65 2.79 -4.51
C ASN A 290 29.26 2.34 -4.96
N LYS A 291 29.15 1.17 -5.60
CA LYS A 291 27.87 0.65 -6.08
C LYS A 291 26.90 0.45 -4.91
N VAL A 292 25.73 1.07 -5.01
CA VAL A 292 24.66 0.90 -4.03
C VAL A 292 23.85 -0.34 -4.37
N VAL A 293 23.64 -1.20 -3.39
CA VAL A 293 22.89 -2.46 -3.51
C VAL A 293 21.72 -2.44 -2.54
N PHE A 294 20.50 -2.47 -3.09
CA PHE A 294 19.27 -2.57 -2.33
C PHE A 294 19.16 -3.93 -1.63
N LEU A 295 18.81 -3.90 -0.33
CA LEU A 295 18.54 -5.08 0.47
C LEU A 295 17.04 -5.32 0.57
N GLU A 296 16.31 -4.34 1.09
CA GLU A 296 14.88 -4.43 1.34
C GLU A 296 14.26 -3.06 1.60
N ILE A 297 12.93 -3.01 1.53
CA ILE A 297 12.12 -1.89 2.03
C ILE A 297 11.22 -2.41 3.15
N ASN A 298 11.17 -1.68 4.25
CA ASN A 298 10.39 -2.00 5.45
C ASN A 298 9.22 -1.01 5.57
N PRO A 299 8.01 -1.41 5.16
CA PRO A 299 6.78 -0.68 5.46
C PRO A 299 6.56 -0.58 6.96
N ASN A 300 5.93 0.51 7.43
CA ASN A 300 5.58 0.67 8.85
C ASN A 300 6.75 0.38 9.80
N CYS A 301 7.98 0.70 9.39
CA CYS A 301 9.16 0.46 10.19
C CYS A 301 9.06 1.15 11.56
N GLY A 302 9.60 0.52 12.60
CA GLY A 302 9.64 1.10 13.95
C GLY A 302 10.20 2.52 13.94
N ILE A 303 9.45 3.44 14.54
CA ILE A 303 9.74 4.88 14.56
C ILE A 303 8.95 5.55 15.69
N MET A 304 9.36 6.75 16.11
CA MET A 304 8.78 7.49 17.24
C MET A 304 9.06 6.85 18.60
N TYR A 305 10.19 6.16 18.73
CA TYR A 305 10.65 5.67 20.02
C TYR A 305 10.93 6.83 20.99
N PRO A 306 10.94 6.58 22.31
CA PRO A 306 11.37 7.57 23.29
C PRO A 306 12.80 8.08 23.05
N TYR A 307 13.11 9.29 23.52
CA TYR A 307 14.46 9.83 23.45
C TYR A 307 15.48 8.90 24.13
N GLY A 308 16.60 8.64 23.46
CA GLY A 308 17.64 7.72 23.92
C GLY A 308 17.39 6.25 23.57
N GLN A 309 16.23 5.92 22.99
CA GLN A 309 15.85 4.59 22.52
C GLN A 309 15.61 4.60 21.00
N GLU A 310 16.26 5.51 20.27
CA GLU A 310 16.03 5.72 18.85
C GLU A 310 16.30 4.48 18.00
N GLY A 311 15.33 4.09 17.18
CA GLY A 311 15.55 3.16 16.09
C GLY A 311 16.27 3.82 14.90
N SER A 312 16.59 3.04 13.88
CA SER A 312 17.30 3.54 12.70
C SER A 312 16.51 4.62 11.94
N ALA A 313 15.18 4.53 11.90
CA ALA A 313 14.32 5.55 11.29
C ALA A 313 14.28 6.86 12.10
N ASP A 314 14.33 6.77 13.43
CA ASP A 314 14.44 7.96 14.30
C ASP A 314 15.78 8.67 14.11
N TRP A 315 16.88 7.94 13.93
CA TRP A 315 18.18 8.56 13.63
C TRP A 315 18.16 9.38 12.33
N ILE A 316 17.45 8.91 11.30
CA ILE A 316 17.26 9.65 10.04
C ILE A 316 16.58 11.00 10.32
N LEU A 317 15.48 10.98 11.07
CA LEU A 317 14.73 12.19 11.39
C LEU A 317 15.50 13.10 12.34
N ARG A 318 16.12 12.55 13.39
CA ARG A 318 16.86 13.30 14.42
C ARG A 318 18.04 14.06 13.81
N LEU A 319 18.78 13.45 12.90
CA LEU A 319 19.93 14.05 12.24
C LEU A 319 19.55 14.98 11.07
N ASN A 320 18.29 14.96 10.61
CA ASN A 320 17.79 15.81 9.54
C ASN A 320 17.36 17.20 10.06
N LYS A 321 18.33 18.10 10.20
CA LYS A 321 18.08 19.47 10.70
C LYS A 321 16.99 20.19 9.86
N GLY A 322 15.97 20.70 10.54
CA GLY A 322 14.87 21.46 9.94
C GLY A 322 13.66 20.63 9.50
N PHE A 323 13.72 19.29 9.59
CA PHE A 323 12.55 18.43 9.42
C PHE A 323 12.76 17.15 10.23
N GLN A 324 12.29 17.16 11.48
CA GLN A 324 12.53 16.10 12.47
C GLN A 324 11.23 15.31 12.76
N GLN A 325 11.19 14.56 13.86
CA GLN A 325 10.08 13.68 14.23
C GLN A 325 8.73 14.39 14.25
N ARG A 326 8.66 15.57 14.87
CA ARG A 326 7.42 16.35 14.94
C ARG A 326 6.91 16.74 13.55
N ASP A 327 7.78 17.21 12.66
CA ASP A 327 7.42 17.57 11.29
C ASP A 327 6.97 16.37 10.47
N PHE A 328 7.62 15.23 10.68
CA PHE A 328 7.23 13.97 10.08
C PHE A 328 5.85 13.51 10.53
N VAL A 329 5.51 13.59 11.82
CA VAL A 329 4.17 13.26 12.33
C VAL A 329 3.12 14.14 11.69
N MET A 330 3.34 15.46 11.61
CA MET A 330 2.39 16.39 11.00
C MET A 330 2.19 16.07 9.51
N LEU A 331 3.27 15.76 8.79
CA LEU A 331 3.19 15.33 7.39
C LEU A 331 2.37 14.03 7.26
N GLN A 332 2.66 13.01 8.07
CA GLN A 332 1.95 11.72 8.02
C GLN A 332 0.46 11.87 8.29
N VAL A 333 0.08 12.66 9.31
CA VAL A 333 -1.33 12.94 9.63
C VAL A 333 -2.03 13.65 8.47
N ARG A 334 -1.38 14.69 7.90
CA ARG A 334 -1.93 15.43 6.76
C ARG A 334 -2.14 14.52 5.55
N GLU A 335 -1.15 13.70 5.20
CA GLU A 335 -1.26 12.77 4.07
C GLU A 335 -2.31 11.67 4.30
N ALA A 336 -2.45 11.17 5.53
CA ALA A 336 -3.49 10.21 5.89
C ALA A 336 -4.90 10.78 5.67
N VAL A 337 -5.15 12.00 6.14
CA VAL A 337 -6.42 12.71 5.96
C VAL A 337 -6.67 13.03 4.49
N ALA A 338 -5.65 13.52 3.78
CA ALA A 338 -5.75 13.84 2.35
C ALA A 338 -6.03 12.60 1.51
N ARG A 339 -5.35 11.47 1.80
CA ARG A 339 -5.58 10.18 1.14
C ARG A 339 -7.02 9.70 1.36
N CYS A 340 -7.47 9.65 2.61
CA CYS A 340 -8.83 9.24 2.93
C CYS A 340 -9.88 10.13 2.24
N ARG A 341 -9.64 11.43 2.13
CA ARG A 341 -10.51 12.35 1.38
C ARG A 341 -10.52 12.06 -0.12
N ARG A 342 -9.38 11.74 -0.72
CA ARG A 342 -9.27 11.38 -2.16
C ARG A 342 -9.93 10.03 -2.47
N GLU A 343 -9.84 9.07 -1.55
CA GLU A 343 -10.38 7.72 -1.70
C GLU A 343 -11.85 7.60 -1.25
N ARG A 344 -12.40 8.67 -0.67
CA ARG A 344 -13.79 8.72 -0.21
C ARG A 344 -14.75 8.50 -1.38
N LEU A 345 -15.65 7.53 -1.21
CA LEU A 345 -16.72 7.28 -2.17
C LEU A 345 -17.78 8.39 -2.10
N LEU A 346 -18.10 8.95 -3.27
CA LEU A 346 -19.21 9.91 -3.42
C LEU A 346 -20.58 9.23 -3.51
N TYR A 347 -20.62 7.90 -3.40
CA TYR A 347 -21.79 7.09 -3.63
C TYR A 347 -21.92 5.96 -2.63
N VAL A 348 -23.13 5.42 -2.52
CA VAL A 348 -23.43 4.23 -1.75
C VAL A 348 -24.29 3.26 -2.55
N ARG A 349 -23.98 1.97 -2.43
CA ARG A 349 -24.80 0.89 -2.98
C ARG A 349 -26.01 0.65 -2.08
N ARG A 350 -27.19 0.60 -2.69
CA ARG A 350 -28.47 0.29 -2.04
C ARG A 350 -29.14 -0.85 -2.78
N PHE A 351 -29.98 -1.57 -2.07
CA PHE A 351 -30.88 -2.57 -2.63
C PHE A 351 -32.31 -2.14 -2.35
N ASP A 352 -33.16 -2.21 -3.36
CA ASP A 352 -34.60 -2.01 -3.27
C ASP A 352 -35.30 -3.23 -3.92
N PRO A 353 -36.35 -3.80 -3.32
CA PRO A 353 -37.01 -4.99 -3.88
C PRO A 353 -37.59 -4.81 -5.29
N VAL A 354 -37.86 -3.58 -5.73
CA VAL A 354 -38.44 -3.28 -7.05
C VAL A 354 -37.34 -2.89 -8.05
N ARG A 355 -36.38 -2.07 -7.63
CA ARG A 355 -35.30 -1.55 -8.50
C ARG A 355 -34.05 -2.41 -8.51
N GLY A 356 -33.92 -3.35 -7.57
CA GLY A 356 -32.69 -4.10 -7.35
C GLY A 356 -31.56 -3.24 -6.78
N TYR A 357 -30.33 -3.58 -7.12
CA TYR A 357 -29.16 -2.82 -6.72
C TYR A 357 -29.06 -1.51 -7.51
N HIS A 358 -28.76 -0.42 -6.80
CA HIS A 358 -28.57 0.90 -7.39
C HIS A 358 -27.56 1.72 -6.59
N LEU A 359 -27.00 2.77 -7.19
CA LEU A 359 -26.10 3.71 -6.52
C LEU A 359 -26.82 5.02 -6.22
N ARG A 360 -26.56 5.60 -5.04
CA ARG A 360 -27.04 6.93 -4.67
C ARG A 360 -25.92 7.84 -4.27
N ALA A 361 -26.04 9.13 -4.58
CA ALA A 361 -25.12 10.16 -4.12
C ALA A 361 -25.11 10.23 -2.58
N MET A 362 -23.94 10.18 -1.97
CA MET A 362 -23.78 10.27 -0.51
C MET A 362 -23.81 11.71 0.01
N GLU A 363 -23.55 12.65 -0.87
CA GLU A 363 -23.52 14.10 -0.65
C GLU A 363 -23.88 14.82 -1.95
N ASP A 364 -23.96 16.15 -1.91
CA ASP A 364 -24.16 16.94 -3.13
C ASP A 364 -22.88 16.87 -3.99
N ILE A 365 -23.04 16.45 -5.25
CA ILE A 365 -21.95 16.31 -6.21
C ILE A 365 -22.07 17.41 -7.25
N SER A 366 -21.04 18.25 -7.35
CA SER A 366 -20.99 19.32 -8.36
C SER A 366 -20.77 18.76 -9.77
N ILE A 367 -21.30 19.45 -10.77
CA ILE A 367 -21.03 19.17 -12.19
C ILE A 367 -19.52 19.04 -12.47
N GLY A 368 -19.15 18.06 -13.30
CA GLY A 368 -17.76 17.80 -13.71
C GLY A 368 -16.88 17.13 -12.66
N THR A 369 -17.44 16.74 -11.51
CA THR A 369 -16.76 15.93 -10.49
C THR A 369 -16.59 14.50 -10.99
N VAL A 370 -15.40 13.91 -10.80
CA VAL A 370 -15.17 12.48 -11.05
C VAL A 370 -15.83 11.65 -9.95
N ILE A 371 -16.75 10.78 -10.35
CA ILE A 371 -17.50 9.88 -9.47
C ILE A 371 -16.87 8.49 -9.44
N PHE A 372 -16.44 7.97 -10.60
CA PHE A 372 -15.64 6.75 -10.69
C PHE A 372 -14.28 7.09 -11.30
N ASN A 373 -13.21 6.79 -10.55
CA ASN A 373 -11.83 6.90 -11.01
C ASN A 373 -11.34 5.52 -11.48
N ASP A 374 -11.76 5.12 -12.68
CA ASP A 374 -11.54 3.76 -13.20
C ASP A 374 -10.35 3.67 -14.17
N GLU A 375 -9.65 4.78 -14.42
CA GLU A 375 -8.36 4.75 -15.12
C GLU A 375 -7.34 3.86 -14.40
N CYS A 376 -6.63 3.02 -15.17
CA CYS A 376 -5.68 2.03 -14.67
C CYS A 376 -6.25 1.00 -13.67
N ARG A 377 -7.57 0.90 -13.52
CA ARG A 377 -8.20 -0.13 -12.67
C ARG A 377 -7.97 -1.51 -13.29
N PRO A 378 -7.56 -2.52 -12.49
CA PRO A 378 -7.51 -3.89 -12.96
C PRO A 378 -8.88 -4.35 -13.46
N VAL A 379 -8.89 -5.02 -14.61
CA VAL A 379 -10.07 -5.68 -15.16
C VAL A 379 -9.70 -7.07 -15.63
N ARG A 380 -10.66 -8.00 -15.59
CA ARG A 380 -10.51 -9.30 -16.21
C ARG A 380 -10.75 -9.15 -17.70
N LEU A 381 -9.85 -9.66 -18.55
CA LEU A 381 -10.01 -9.59 -20.00
C LEU A 381 -10.20 -10.98 -20.59
N CYS A 382 -11.08 -11.09 -21.57
CA CYS A 382 -11.27 -12.30 -22.37
C CYS A 382 -11.46 -11.96 -23.85
N THR A 383 -11.25 -12.94 -24.72
CA THR A 383 -11.56 -12.81 -26.15
C THR A 383 -12.89 -13.46 -26.47
N LYS A 384 -13.61 -12.94 -27.46
CA LYS A 384 -14.87 -13.52 -27.93
C LYS A 384 -14.76 -15.00 -28.33
N PRO A 385 -13.71 -15.45 -29.06
CA PRO A 385 -13.55 -16.87 -29.40
C PRO A 385 -13.45 -17.76 -28.16
N PHE A 386 -12.68 -17.34 -27.15
CA PHE A 386 -12.56 -18.09 -25.89
C PHE A 386 -13.92 -18.24 -25.20
N VAL A 387 -14.71 -17.17 -25.16
CA VAL A 387 -16.06 -17.21 -24.60
C VAL A 387 -16.96 -18.18 -25.36
N LEU A 388 -16.97 -18.14 -26.70
CA LEU A 388 -17.81 -19.02 -27.51
C LEU A 388 -17.43 -20.52 -27.40
N GLU A 389 -16.15 -20.81 -27.16
CA GLU A 389 -15.64 -22.19 -27.04
C GLU A 389 -15.82 -22.77 -25.64
N HIS A 390 -15.68 -21.95 -24.59
CA HIS A 390 -15.55 -22.46 -23.22
C HIS A 390 -16.69 -22.09 -22.26
N PHE A 391 -17.50 -21.08 -22.56
CA PHE A 391 -18.56 -20.67 -21.63
C PHE A 391 -19.76 -21.61 -21.73
N SER A 392 -20.35 -21.95 -20.58
CA SER A 392 -21.66 -22.58 -20.54
C SER A 392 -22.74 -21.65 -21.12
N LYS A 393 -23.94 -22.16 -21.35
CA LYS A 393 -25.06 -21.31 -21.82
C LYS A 393 -25.38 -20.22 -20.80
N GLU A 394 -25.31 -20.56 -19.52
CA GLU A 394 -25.54 -19.67 -18.40
C GLU A 394 -24.46 -18.58 -18.35
N ASP A 395 -23.18 -18.97 -18.44
CA ASP A 395 -22.06 -18.02 -18.42
C ASP A 395 -22.06 -17.11 -19.65
N TYR A 396 -22.40 -17.64 -20.83
CA TYR A 396 -22.54 -16.84 -22.04
C TYR A 396 -23.68 -15.81 -21.92
N SER A 397 -24.79 -16.22 -21.32
CA SER A 397 -25.91 -15.33 -21.05
C SER A 397 -25.51 -14.18 -20.11
N ASP A 398 -24.68 -14.46 -19.11
CA ASP A 398 -24.16 -13.45 -18.21
C ASP A 398 -23.11 -12.55 -18.86
N PHE A 399 -22.23 -13.13 -19.69
CA PHE A 399 -21.30 -12.39 -20.54
C PHE A 399 -22.03 -11.36 -21.41
N GLN A 400 -23.10 -11.75 -22.11
CA GLN A 400 -23.86 -10.84 -22.97
C GLN A 400 -24.51 -9.67 -22.22
N ARG A 401 -24.78 -9.82 -20.92
CA ARG A 401 -25.40 -8.78 -20.09
C ARG A 401 -24.38 -7.87 -19.42
N ASN A 402 -23.26 -8.44 -19.00
CA ASN A 402 -22.37 -7.81 -18.02
C ASN A 402 -20.98 -7.46 -18.59
N ALA A 403 -20.51 -8.14 -19.64
CA ALA A 403 -19.18 -7.90 -20.21
C ALA A 403 -19.16 -6.59 -21.01
N TRP A 404 -18.04 -5.87 -21.00
CA TRP A 404 -17.87 -4.62 -21.73
C TRP A 404 -16.90 -4.81 -22.90
N PRO A 405 -17.28 -4.45 -24.14
CA PRO A 405 -16.37 -4.52 -25.28
C PRO A 405 -15.23 -3.51 -25.12
N VAL A 406 -14.00 -3.98 -25.33
CA VAL A 406 -12.79 -3.17 -25.33
C VAL A 406 -12.35 -2.98 -26.78
N GLY A 407 -12.72 -1.83 -27.35
CA GLY A 407 -12.50 -1.53 -28.77
C GLY A 407 -13.78 -1.66 -29.60
N LEU A 408 -13.68 -1.29 -30.88
CA LEU A 408 -14.82 -1.26 -31.81
C LEU A 408 -14.99 -2.57 -32.59
N ASP A 409 -14.01 -3.47 -32.53
CA ASP A 409 -14.00 -4.75 -33.25
C ASP A 409 -14.80 -5.85 -32.52
N GLY A 410 -15.15 -5.62 -31.25
CA GLY A 410 -15.85 -6.60 -30.43
C GLY A 410 -15.06 -7.89 -30.25
N HIS A 411 -13.72 -7.80 -30.23
CA HIS A 411 -12.84 -8.96 -30.04
C HIS A 411 -12.49 -9.18 -28.56
N PHE A 412 -12.11 -8.11 -27.86
CA PHE A 412 -11.75 -8.14 -26.44
C PHE A 412 -12.91 -7.65 -25.57
N TYR A 413 -13.10 -8.28 -24.41
CA TYR A 413 -14.11 -7.87 -23.45
C TYR A 413 -13.55 -7.81 -22.05
N ALA A 414 -13.88 -6.75 -21.33
CA ALA A 414 -13.70 -6.63 -19.90
C ALA A 414 -14.84 -7.35 -19.18
N LEU A 415 -14.50 -8.20 -18.22
CA LEU A 415 -15.42 -8.91 -17.35
C LEU A 415 -15.41 -8.27 -15.97
N TRP A 416 -16.50 -8.50 -15.25
CA TRP A 416 -16.62 -8.09 -13.85
C TRP A 416 -15.57 -8.80 -13.01
N ASP A 417 -15.06 -8.09 -12.00
CA ASP A 417 -14.11 -8.63 -11.04
C ASP A 417 -14.71 -9.85 -10.32
N HIS A 418 -13.86 -10.72 -9.77
CA HIS A 418 -14.33 -11.79 -8.90
C HIS A 418 -14.79 -11.26 -7.53
N ASP A 419 -14.28 -10.11 -7.10
CA ASP A 419 -14.71 -9.42 -5.89
C ASP A 419 -15.97 -8.55 -6.16
N PRO A 420 -17.14 -8.91 -5.60
CA PRO A 420 -18.37 -8.13 -5.75
C PRO A 420 -18.30 -6.73 -5.14
N ALA A 421 -17.28 -6.46 -4.32
CA ALA A 421 -17.00 -5.14 -3.79
C ALA A 421 -16.43 -4.19 -4.87
N GLN A 422 -15.93 -4.73 -5.99
CA GLN A 422 -15.44 -3.94 -7.12
C GLN A 422 -16.54 -3.60 -8.14
N TRP A 423 -17.73 -4.18 -7.99
CA TRP A 423 -18.83 -4.10 -8.93
C TRP A 423 -19.53 -2.74 -8.92
N ARG A 424 -19.89 -2.23 -10.09
CA ARG A 424 -20.55 -0.93 -10.28
C ARG A 424 -22.03 -1.15 -10.62
N ALA A 425 -22.87 -1.30 -9.61
CA ALA A 425 -24.31 -1.51 -9.77
C ALA A 425 -25.06 -0.18 -10.00
N PHE A 426 -24.68 0.60 -11.02
CA PHE A 426 -25.44 1.79 -11.45
C PHE A 426 -26.46 1.40 -12.52
N ASN A 427 -27.59 2.11 -12.55
CA ASN A 427 -28.70 1.81 -13.45
C ASN A 427 -28.72 2.69 -14.70
N HIS A 428 -29.46 2.23 -15.71
CA HIS A 428 -29.72 3.00 -16.90
C HIS A 428 -30.69 4.16 -16.66
N SER A 429 -30.45 5.30 -17.29
CA SER A 429 -31.46 6.33 -17.52
C SER A 429 -31.32 6.95 -18.91
N CYS A 430 -32.46 7.22 -19.57
CA CYS A 430 -32.50 8.00 -20.82
C CYS A 430 -32.22 9.50 -20.58
N ALA A 431 -32.21 9.95 -19.32
CA ALA A 431 -31.71 11.26 -18.90
C ALA A 431 -30.69 11.06 -17.76
N PRO A 432 -29.48 10.56 -18.07
CA PRO A 432 -28.50 10.20 -17.06
C PRO A 432 -27.93 11.44 -16.36
N ASN A 433 -27.38 11.25 -15.17
CA ASN A 433 -26.66 12.29 -14.43
C ASN A 433 -25.14 12.06 -14.41
N MET A 434 -24.65 10.96 -14.99
CA MET A 434 -23.23 10.68 -15.18
C MET A 434 -22.92 10.21 -16.60
N ALA A 435 -21.69 10.46 -17.06
CA ALA A 435 -21.17 9.94 -18.33
C ALA A 435 -19.66 9.70 -18.22
N PHE A 436 -19.09 8.97 -19.19
CA PHE A 436 -17.64 8.90 -19.33
C PHE A 436 -17.03 10.29 -19.56
N ALA A 437 -15.82 10.48 -19.05
CA ALA A 437 -15.04 11.68 -19.30
C ALA A 437 -14.64 11.79 -20.79
N PRO A 438 -14.30 13.00 -21.28
CA PRO A 438 -13.81 13.22 -22.64
C PRO A 438 -12.67 12.30 -23.06
N MET A 439 -12.43 12.23 -24.37
CA MET A 439 -11.33 11.45 -24.97
C MET A 439 -11.41 9.94 -24.70
N ARG A 440 -12.61 9.39 -24.50
CA ARG A 440 -12.83 7.96 -24.22
C ARG A 440 -12.14 7.51 -22.93
N SER A 441 -12.13 8.37 -21.92
CA SER A 441 -11.64 8.02 -20.59
C SER A 441 -12.56 6.99 -19.92
N LEU A 442 -11.97 6.11 -19.12
CA LEU A 442 -12.71 5.18 -18.26
C LEU A 442 -13.30 5.86 -17.03
N ASN A 443 -12.85 7.08 -16.70
CA ASN A 443 -13.43 7.84 -15.61
C ASN A 443 -14.86 8.25 -15.93
N VAL A 444 -15.71 8.24 -14.90
CA VAL A 444 -17.11 8.67 -14.99
C VAL A 444 -17.30 9.92 -14.17
N VAL A 445 -17.97 10.91 -14.74
CA VAL A 445 -18.10 12.24 -14.17
C VAL A 445 -19.56 12.72 -14.14
N ALA A 446 -19.86 13.64 -13.23
CA ALA A 446 -21.18 14.25 -13.09
C ALA A 446 -21.50 15.17 -14.28
N LEU A 447 -22.67 14.97 -14.91
CA LEU A 447 -23.16 15.80 -16.02
C LEU A 447 -23.82 17.10 -15.57
N ARG A 448 -24.24 17.16 -14.31
CA ARG A 448 -24.87 18.30 -13.66
C ARG A 448 -24.63 18.21 -12.16
N ASN A 449 -25.11 19.20 -11.41
CA ASN A 449 -25.20 19.07 -9.97
C ASN A 449 -26.17 17.94 -9.61
N ILE A 450 -25.74 17.03 -8.73
CA ILE A 450 -26.49 15.86 -8.27
C ILE A 450 -26.71 16.03 -6.75
N PRO A 451 -27.94 16.27 -6.29
CA PRO A 451 -28.24 16.35 -4.86
C PRO A 451 -27.96 15.04 -4.13
N LYS A 452 -27.62 15.15 -2.85
CA LYS A 452 -27.50 14.02 -1.94
C LYS A 452 -28.74 13.13 -2.00
N GLY A 453 -28.50 11.82 -2.14
CA GLY A 453 -29.53 10.80 -2.16
C GLY A 453 -30.16 10.57 -3.54
N GLU A 454 -29.87 11.39 -4.55
CA GLU A 454 -30.30 11.11 -5.94
C GLU A 454 -29.61 9.84 -6.47
N GLU A 455 -30.33 9.07 -7.28
CA GLU A 455 -29.80 7.85 -7.91
C GLU A 455 -28.80 8.21 -9.00
N LEU A 456 -27.65 7.55 -8.99
CA LEU A 456 -26.59 7.73 -9.99
C LEU A 456 -26.86 6.82 -11.18
N THR A 457 -27.04 7.42 -12.35
CA THR A 457 -27.46 6.73 -13.57
C THR A 457 -26.60 7.10 -14.76
N MET A 458 -26.42 6.13 -15.67
CA MET A 458 -25.70 6.31 -16.93
C MET A 458 -26.56 5.88 -18.11
N ASP A 459 -26.25 6.42 -19.29
CA ASP A 459 -26.79 5.88 -20.53
C ASP A 459 -25.99 4.64 -20.93
N TYR A 460 -26.60 3.45 -20.87
CA TYR A 460 -25.94 2.17 -21.13
C TYR A 460 -25.47 2.04 -22.58
N ARG A 461 -26.07 2.81 -23.50
CA ARG A 461 -25.64 2.85 -24.91
C ARG A 461 -24.16 3.23 -25.06
N GLN A 462 -23.58 3.91 -24.07
CA GLN A 462 -22.14 4.24 -24.01
C GLN A 462 -21.21 3.01 -23.96
N PHE A 463 -21.70 1.85 -23.54
CA PHE A 463 -20.90 0.64 -23.40
C PHE A 463 -21.61 -0.63 -23.93
N MET A 464 -22.67 -0.46 -24.73
CA MET A 464 -23.31 -1.55 -25.47
C MET A 464 -22.70 -1.69 -26.86
N ASP A 465 -22.47 -2.93 -27.30
CA ASP A 465 -22.17 -3.26 -28.70
C ASP A 465 -23.27 -4.12 -29.34
N ALA A 466 -23.08 -4.45 -30.62
CA ALA A 466 -24.02 -5.26 -31.39
C ALA A 466 -24.25 -6.69 -30.85
N THR A 467 -23.46 -7.16 -29.87
CA THR A 467 -23.62 -8.47 -29.25
C THR A 467 -24.56 -8.45 -28.04
N MET A 468 -24.81 -7.26 -27.48
CA MET A 468 -25.71 -7.09 -26.34
C MET A 468 -27.17 -7.01 -26.77
N PRO A 469 -28.08 -7.74 -26.11
CA PRO A 469 -29.50 -7.61 -26.37
C PRO A 469 -30.01 -6.23 -25.93
N GLY A 470 -30.95 -5.67 -26.70
CA GLY A 470 -31.73 -4.52 -26.25
C GLY A 470 -32.63 -4.89 -25.07
N PHE A 471 -33.08 -3.89 -24.32
CA PHE A 471 -33.93 -4.10 -23.14
C PHE A 471 -35.07 -3.07 -23.03
N GLN A 472 -36.15 -3.48 -22.37
CA GLN A 472 -37.26 -2.59 -22.04
C GLN A 472 -36.80 -1.61 -20.93
N CYS A 473 -36.89 -0.32 -21.22
CA CYS A 473 -36.48 0.73 -20.31
C CYS A 473 -37.62 1.10 -19.35
N HIS A 474 -37.30 1.07 -18.06
CA HIS A 474 -38.20 1.47 -16.97
C HIS A 474 -37.61 2.61 -16.12
N CYS A 475 -36.74 3.45 -16.71
CA CYS A 475 -36.01 4.47 -15.96
C CYS A 475 -36.88 5.60 -15.38
N GLY A 476 -38.14 5.73 -15.83
CA GLY A 476 -39.08 6.73 -15.32
C GLY A 476 -38.79 8.18 -15.72
N SER A 477 -37.78 8.43 -16.58
CA SER A 477 -37.50 9.76 -17.14
C SER A 477 -38.62 10.22 -18.06
N GLU A 478 -38.92 11.53 -18.09
CA GLU A 478 -39.82 12.14 -19.09
C GLU A 478 -39.31 11.95 -20.53
N LYS A 479 -38.00 11.71 -20.69
CA LYS A 479 -37.33 11.42 -21.97
C LYS A 479 -37.12 9.91 -22.18
N CYS A 480 -37.86 9.05 -21.49
CA CYS A 480 -37.72 7.61 -21.64
C CYS A 480 -38.06 7.16 -23.06
N GLU A 481 -37.15 6.45 -23.72
CA GLU A 481 -37.35 5.91 -25.07
C GLU A 481 -38.14 4.58 -25.09
N GLY A 482 -38.45 4.03 -23.91
CA GLY A 482 -39.20 2.78 -23.75
C GLY A 482 -38.39 1.52 -24.09
N PHE A 483 -37.58 1.53 -25.13
CA PHE A 483 -36.70 0.42 -25.51
C PHE A 483 -35.29 0.92 -25.87
N VAL A 484 -34.26 0.29 -25.33
CA VAL A 484 -32.86 0.69 -25.51
C VAL A 484 -32.11 -0.38 -26.29
N SER A 485 -31.40 0.03 -27.34
CA SER A 485 -30.59 -0.86 -28.20
C SER A 485 -29.18 -0.31 -28.44
N PRO A 486 -28.21 -1.19 -28.78
CA PRO A 486 -26.87 -0.76 -29.18
C PRO A 486 -26.86 0.23 -30.37
N GLY A 487 -25.85 1.10 -30.45
CA GLY A 487 -25.56 1.91 -31.65
C GLY A 487 -26.19 3.31 -31.73
N SER A 488 -27.06 3.71 -30.80
CA SER A 488 -27.70 5.05 -30.79
C SER A 488 -26.90 6.07 -29.96
N LEU A 489 -25.61 6.27 -30.28
CA LEU A 489 -24.73 7.19 -29.54
C LEU A 489 -24.84 8.67 -29.92
N ALA A 490 -25.58 8.99 -31.00
CA ALA A 490 -25.63 10.34 -31.56
C ALA A 490 -26.10 11.44 -30.57
N ASN A 491 -26.72 11.05 -29.45
CA ASN A 491 -27.25 11.94 -28.42
C ASN A 491 -26.67 11.68 -27.01
N SER A 492 -25.66 10.81 -26.84
CA SER A 492 -25.13 10.52 -25.51
C SER A 492 -24.33 11.72 -24.98
N PRO A 493 -24.65 12.25 -23.79
CA PRO A 493 -24.02 13.46 -23.29
C PRO A 493 -22.53 13.22 -23.00
N THR A 494 -21.66 14.07 -23.56
CA THR A 494 -20.24 14.09 -23.21
C THR A 494 -20.05 15.09 -22.08
N ALA A 495 -19.41 14.67 -21.00
CA ALA A 495 -19.19 15.52 -19.85
C ALA A 495 -17.93 16.38 -19.97
N THR A 496 -17.79 17.41 -19.15
CA THR A 496 -16.58 18.23 -19.05
C THR A 496 -15.94 18.04 -17.68
N ILE A 497 -14.63 17.82 -17.62
CA ILE A 497 -13.90 17.67 -16.35
C ILE A 497 -13.62 19.06 -15.79
N VAL A 498 -14.05 19.34 -14.56
CA VAL A 498 -13.73 20.60 -13.86
C VAL A 498 -12.44 20.47 -13.04
N ASN A 499 -12.13 19.26 -12.54
CA ASN A 499 -10.88 18.94 -11.85
C ASN A 499 -10.37 17.58 -12.33
N GLN A 500 -9.16 17.51 -12.89
CA GLN A 500 -8.54 16.20 -13.16
C GLN A 500 -8.21 15.54 -11.81
N PRO A 501 -8.65 14.29 -11.58
CA PRO A 501 -8.27 13.56 -10.39
C PRO A 501 -6.75 13.34 -10.44
N THR A 502 -6.09 13.40 -9.30
CA THR A 502 -4.71 12.92 -9.21
C THR A 502 -4.73 11.43 -9.56
N VAL A 503 -3.91 11.00 -10.51
CA VAL A 503 -3.83 9.60 -10.92
C VAL A 503 -3.39 8.77 -9.72
N ALA A 504 -4.35 8.10 -9.07
CA ALA A 504 -4.08 7.11 -8.05
C ALA A 504 -3.79 5.79 -8.76
N LEU A 505 -2.51 5.48 -8.94
CA LEU A 505 -2.05 4.23 -9.58
C LEU A 505 -2.43 2.97 -8.76
N HIS A 506 -2.86 3.16 -7.53
CA HIS A 506 -3.19 2.08 -6.59
C HIS A 506 -4.48 2.44 -5.86
N HIS A 507 -5.55 1.70 -6.16
CA HIS A 507 -6.81 1.77 -5.43
C HIS A 507 -6.96 0.54 -4.55
N SER A 508 -7.05 0.75 -3.24
CA SER A 508 -7.72 -0.20 -2.33
C SER A 508 -9.12 0.37 -2.13
N ILE A 509 -10.08 -0.02 -2.97
CA ILE A 509 -11.48 0.31 -2.74
C ILE A 509 -12.28 -0.97 -2.86
N ALA A 510 -12.29 -1.77 -1.81
CA ALA A 510 -13.36 -2.76 -1.62
C ALA A 510 -14.64 -2.02 -1.17
N VAL A 511 -15.67 -1.98 -2.02
CA VAL A 511 -17.03 -1.65 -1.59
C VAL A 511 -17.66 -2.87 -0.91
N LYS A 512 -17.17 -3.26 0.27
CA LYS A 512 -17.96 -4.16 1.12
C LYS A 512 -19.24 -3.41 1.52
N LEU A 513 -20.35 -4.15 1.60
CA LEU A 513 -21.61 -3.62 2.14
C LEU A 513 -21.28 -2.92 3.45
N ASN A 514 -21.82 -1.70 3.66
CA ASN A 514 -21.68 -1.04 4.95
C ASN A 514 -22.01 -2.06 6.04
N PRO A 515 -21.15 -2.28 7.05
CA PRO A 515 -21.62 -2.93 8.26
C PRO A 515 -22.80 -2.09 8.77
N ILE A 516 -23.90 -2.80 9.05
CA ILE A 516 -25.16 -2.24 9.56
C ILE A 516 -24.90 -1.40 10.81
#